data_AF-A0AAW0DE73-F1
#
_entry.id   AF-A0AAW0DE73-F1
#
_cell.length_a   1.000
_cell.length_b   1.000
_cell.length_c   1.000
_cell.angle_alpha   90.00
_cell.angle_beta   90.00
_cell.angle_gamma   90.00
#
_symmetry.space_group_name_H-M   'P 1'
#
loop_
_entity.id
_entity.type
_entity.pdbx_description
1 polymer ?
#
loop_
_entity_poly.entity_id
_entity_poly.type
_entity_poly.pdbx_seq_one_letter_code
_entity_poly.pdbx_strand_id
1 'polypeptide(L)'
;MPQLPGPVISKLQEATDELSSAIDAQTAILQDLITRRADARKRLNLLLDPMARLPLEIQSHIFLEVCVDQPDNAPNSPPILFLSVCRLWREIALSTPKLWAKIQIDSPPPGHHYIELCELWLERARSLPLTITLHGSLRLEESLRDLLAVLDWIRTRGVAGSVSISTRAGIFSSSALVSVGWAIEGGGGAEVSAGAVQLRPTTAICTSG
;
A
#
# COMPACT_ATOMS: atom_id res chain seq x y z
N MET A 1 37.63 31.08 -44.18
CA MET A 1 37.89 29.73 -43.62
C MET A 1 38.29 28.81 -44.75
N PRO A 2 39.30 27.93 -44.61
CA PRO A 2 39.66 27.00 -45.67
C PRO A 2 38.52 25.98 -45.82
N GLN A 3 37.91 25.91 -47.00
CA GLN A 3 36.97 24.85 -47.31
C GLN A 3 37.74 23.55 -47.48
N LEU A 4 37.35 22.50 -46.75
CA LEU A 4 37.95 21.18 -46.95
C LEU A 4 37.62 20.68 -48.37
N PRO A 5 38.59 20.08 -49.09
CA PRO A 5 38.34 19.57 -50.42
C PRO A 5 37.28 18.46 -50.37
N GLY A 6 36.28 18.54 -51.26
CA GLY A 6 35.13 17.60 -51.33
C GLY A 6 35.47 16.10 -51.25
N PRO A 7 36.60 15.61 -51.81
CA PRO A 7 37.01 14.21 -51.70
C PRO A 7 37.36 13.76 -50.26
N VAL A 8 37.74 14.69 -49.38
CA VAL A 8 38.02 14.39 -47.96
C VAL A 8 36.72 14.30 -47.19
N ILE A 9 35.76 15.17 -47.50
CA ILE A 9 34.43 15.17 -46.87
C ILE A 9 33.69 13.86 -47.18
N SER A 10 33.70 13.40 -48.45
CA SER A 10 33.02 12.16 -48.84
C SER A 10 33.62 10.91 -48.16
N LYS A 11 34.95 10.83 -48.03
CA LYS A 11 35.62 9.74 -47.32
C LYS A 11 35.28 9.70 -45.83
N LEU A 12 35.18 10.86 -45.19
CA LEU A 12 34.79 10.94 -43.78
C LEU A 12 33.33 10.57 -43.57
N GLN A 13 32.44 10.94 -44.51
CA GLN A 13 31.04 10.51 -44.49
C GLN A 13 30.92 8.99 -44.63
N GLU A 14 31.61 8.39 -45.60
CA GLU A 14 31.61 6.94 -45.82
C GLU A 14 32.11 6.17 -44.58
N ALA A 15 33.21 6.61 -43.98
CA ALA A 15 33.72 6.01 -42.74
C ALA A 15 32.76 6.19 -41.55
N THR A 16 32.04 7.31 -41.48
CA THR A 16 31.04 7.56 -40.43
C THR A 16 29.83 6.64 -40.60
N ASP A 17 29.35 6.46 -41.83
CA ASP A 17 28.22 5.58 -42.14
C ASP A 17 28.56 4.11 -41.88
N GLU A 18 29.78 3.68 -42.23
CA GLU A 18 30.28 2.33 -41.93
C GLU A 18 30.33 2.08 -40.43
N LEU A 19 30.87 3.02 -39.64
CA LEU A 19 30.92 2.93 -38.19
C LEU A 19 29.52 2.95 -37.57
N SER A 20 28.61 3.78 -38.08
CA SER A 20 27.20 3.80 -37.61
C SER A 20 26.54 2.45 -37.86
N SER A 21 26.69 1.89 -39.07
CA SER A 21 26.15 0.58 -39.40
C SER A 21 26.72 -0.53 -38.51
N ALA A 22 28.01 -0.47 -38.19
CA ALA A 22 28.63 -1.42 -37.26
C ALA A 22 28.10 -1.24 -35.82
N ILE A 23 27.92 -0.01 -35.35
CA ILE A 23 27.33 0.25 -34.03
C ILE A 23 25.90 -0.31 -33.97
N ASP A 24 25.09 -0.11 -35.01
CA ASP A 24 23.72 -0.59 -35.07
C ASP A 24 23.66 -2.13 -35.05
N ALA A 25 24.53 -2.79 -35.81
CA ALA A 25 24.63 -4.25 -35.82
C ALA A 25 25.01 -4.82 -34.43
N GLN A 26 26.00 -4.22 -33.77
CA GLN A 26 26.44 -4.63 -32.43
C GLN A 26 25.33 -4.37 -31.40
N THR A 27 24.62 -3.25 -31.53
CA THR A 27 23.50 -2.89 -30.64
C THR A 27 22.35 -3.89 -30.77
N ALA A 28 22.04 -4.34 -31.99
CA ALA A 28 21.03 -5.36 -32.22
C ALA A 28 21.38 -6.69 -31.53
N ILE A 29 22.65 -7.12 -31.62
CA ILE A 29 23.13 -8.33 -30.92
C ILE A 29 23.01 -8.18 -29.41
N LEU A 30 23.42 -7.04 -28.85
CA LEU A 30 23.30 -6.77 -27.42
C LEU A 30 21.84 -6.78 -26.95
N GLN A 31 20.93 -6.20 -27.73
CA GLN A 31 19.49 -6.20 -27.42
C GLN A 31 18.90 -7.61 -27.43
N ASP A 32 19.27 -8.46 -28.38
CA ASP A 32 18.87 -9.87 -28.41
C ASP A 32 19.37 -10.61 -27.15
N LEU A 33 20.66 -10.46 -26.81
CA LEU A 33 21.23 -11.10 -25.60
C LEU A 33 20.56 -10.61 -24.32
N ILE A 34 20.25 -9.32 -24.19
CA ILE A 34 19.51 -8.76 -23.06
C ILE A 34 18.13 -9.41 -22.96
N THR A 35 17.43 -9.54 -24.08
CA THR A 35 16.10 -10.16 -24.14
C THR A 35 16.15 -11.63 -23.73
N ARG A 36 17.11 -12.40 -24.25
CA ARG A 36 17.32 -13.82 -23.87
C ARG A 36 17.66 -13.98 -22.40
N ARG A 37 18.51 -13.10 -21.86
CA ARG A 37 18.84 -13.09 -20.43
C ARG A 37 17.60 -12.80 -19.58
N ALA A 38 16.75 -11.87 -20.00
CA ALA A 38 15.51 -11.55 -19.29
C ALA A 38 14.53 -12.74 -19.29
N ASP A 39 14.38 -13.45 -20.41
CA ASP A 39 13.55 -14.66 -20.49
C ASP A 39 14.09 -15.79 -19.59
N ALA A 40 15.39 -16.08 -19.67
CA ALA A 40 16.03 -17.08 -18.82
C ALA A 40 15.87 -16.75 -17.33
N ARG A 41 16.03 -15.47 -16.95
CA ARG A 41 15.81 -14.97 -15.58
C ARG A 41 14.35 -15.17 -15.16
N LYS A 42 13.39 -14.84 -16.02
CA LYS A 42 11.95 -15.04 -15.75
C LYS A 42 11.64 -16.52 -15.51
N ARG A 43 12.14 -17.41 -16.38
CA ARG A 43 11.97 -18.86 -16.23
C ARG A 43 12.60 -19.38 -14.94
N LEU A 44 13.79 -18.90 -14.60
CA LEU A 44 14.45 -19.27 -13.33
C LEU A 44 13.62 -18.83 -12.12
N ASN A 45 13.10 -17.60 -12.13
CA ASN A 45 12.22 -17.12 -11.06
C ASN A 45 10.97 -17.99 -10.92
N LEU A 46 10.35 -18.39 -12.03
CA LEU A 46 9.20 -19.32 -11.99
C LEU A 46 9.55 -20.70 -11.43
N LEU A 47 10.82 -21.14 -11.46
CA LEU A 47 11.20 -22.43 -10.89
C LEU A 47 11.60 -22.33 -9.41
N LEU A 48 12.27 -21.24 -9.03
CA LEU A 48 12.87 -21.06 -7.71
C LEU A 48 11.98 -20.32 -6.72
N ASP A 49 11.07 -19.47 -7.19
CA ASP A 49 10.17 -18.68 -6.34
C ASP A 49 8.77 -19.34 -6.33
N PRO A 50 8.36 -19.96 -5.20
CA PRO A 50 7.03 -20.54 -5.07
C PRO A 50 5.91 -19.53 -5.30
N MET A 51 6.10 -18.26 -4.91
CA MET A 51 5.09 -17.21 -5.05
C MET A 51 4.89 -16.83 -6.52
N ALA A 52 5.95 -16.79 -7.32
CA ALA A 52 5.88 -16.48 -8.75
C ALA A 52 5.12 -17.54 -9.57
N ARG A 53 4.93 -18.75 -9.05
CA ARG A 53 4.16 -19.83 -9.71
C ARG A 53 2.66 -19.77 -9.45
N LEU A 54 2.25 -19.04 -8.43
CA LEU A 54 0.84 -18.96 -8.05
C LEU A 54 0.10 -18.03 -9.01
N PRO A 55 -1.16 -18.34 -9.37
CA PRO A 55 -2.02 -17.37 -10.05
C PRO A 55 -2.10 -16.06 -9.26
N LEU A 56 -2.28 -14.93 -9.95
CA LEU A 56 -2.32 -13.61 -9.34
C LEU A 56 -3.41 -13.53 -8.27
N GLU A 57 -4.55 -14.19 -8.50
CA GLU A 57 -5.67 -14.26 -7.56
C GLU A 57 -5.24 -14.88 -6.23
N ILE A 58 -4.46 -15.97 -6.28
CA ILE A 58 -3.97 -16.66 -5.09
C ILE A 58 -2.92 -15.80 -4.36
N GLN A 59 -2.05 -15.12 -5.10
CA GLN A 59 -1.08 -14.19 -4.49
C GLN A 59 -1.79 -13.03 -3.77
N SER A 60 -2.79 -12.41 -4.41
CA SER A 60 -3.62 -11.38 -3.79
C SER A 60 -4.35 -11.88 -2.54
N HIS A 61 -4.88 -13.10 -2.57
CA HIS A 61 -5.51 -13.72 -1.40
C HIS A 61 -4.52 -13.93 -0.26
N ILE A 62 -3.33 -14.46 -0.53
CA ILE A 62 -2.27 -14.60 0.48
C ILE A 62 -1.94 -13.24 1.12
N PHE A 63 -1.81 -12.18 0.31
CA PHE A 63 -1.52 -10.84 0.82
C PHE A 63 -2.61 -10.35 1.77
N LEU A 64 -3.88 -10.59 1.45
CA LEU A 64 -5.02 -10.21 2.32
C LEU A 64 -4.98 -10.93 3.67
N GLU A 65 -4.65 -12.22 3.68
CA GLU A 65 -4.56 -13.02 4.92
C GLU A 65 -3.39 -12.57 5.81
N VAL A 66 -2.27 -12.14 5.22
CA VAL A 66 -1.10 -11.67 5.98
C VAL A 66 -1.36 -10.30 6.65
N CYS A 67 -2.21 -9.46 6.06
CA CYS A 67 -2.57 -8.15 6.61
C CYS A 67 -3.53 -8.23 7.81
N VAL A 68 -4.00 -9.40 8.20
CA VAL A 68 -4.96 -9.55 9.30
C VAL A 68 -4.26 -9.29 10.65
N ASP A 69 -4.84 -8.41 11.46
CA ASP A 69 -4.44 -8.11 12.84
C ASP A 69 -3.03 -7.52 13.03
N GLN A 70 -2.45 -6.91 11.99
CA GLN A 70 -1.17 -6.21 12.07
C GLN A 70 -1.37 -4.68 12.04
N PRO A 71 -0.66 -3.89 12.86
CA PRO A 71 -0.69 -2.45 12.77
C PRO A 71 0.01 -1.95 11.49
N ASP A 72 -0.64 -1.02 10.81
CA ASP A 72 -0.25 -0.46 9.51
C ASP A 72 0.67 0.75 9.61
N ASN A 73 0.83 1.32 10.80
CA ASN A 73 1.61 2.54 11.04
C ASN A 73 3.13 2.32 11.16
N ALA A 74 3.63 1.12 10.89
CA ALA A 74 5.05 0.81 10.80
C ALA A 74 5.49 0.65 9.33
N PRO A 75 6.72 1.04 8.94
CA PRO A 75 7.22 0.86 7.57
C PRO A 75 7.32 -0.61 7.15
N ASN A 76 7.32 -1.53 8.12
CA ASN A 76 7.35 -2.97 7.90
C ASN A 76 5.95 -3.60 7.93
N SER A 77 4.89 -2.80 7.98
CA SER A 77 3.53 -3.31 7.96
C SER A 77 3.23 -3.99 6.61
N PRO A 78 2.44 -5.08 6.60
CA PRO A 78 2.26 -5.91 5.42
C PRO A 78 1.89 -5.16 4.12
N PRO A 79 0.94 -4.20 4.07
CA PRO A 79 0.63 -3.52 2.80
C PRO A 79 1.77 -2.64 2.29
N ILE A 80 2.54 -2.00 3.19
CA ILE A 80 3.71 -1.18 2.80
C ILE A 80 4.88 -2.09 2.39
N LEU A 81 5.11 -3.16 3.12
CA LEU A 81 6.18 -4.12 2.85
C LEU A 81 6.06 -4.72 1.45
N PHE A 82 4.84 -5.06 1.02
CA PHE A 82 4.62 -5.61 -0.33
C PHE A 82 5.06 -4.65 -1.45
N LEU A 83 5.07 -3.34 -1.20
CA LEU A 83 5.56 -2.35 -2.16
C LEU A 83 7.08 -2.35 -2.31
N SER A 84 7.85 -2.93 -1.40
CA SER A 84 9.32 -2.86 -1.40
C SER A 84 10.02 -4.17 -1.81
N VAL A 85 9.35 -5.33 -1.71
CA VAL A 85 9.97 -6.66 -1.97
C VAL A 85 10.42 -6.82 -3.42
N CYS A 86 9.49 -6.75 -4.39
CA CYS A 86 9.81 -6.86 -5.81
C CYS A 86 8.76 -6.15 -6.67
N ARG A 87 9.01 -6.02 -7.99
CA ARG A 87 8.08 -5.36 -8.92
C ARG A 87 6.73 -6.06 -8.98
N LEU A 88 6.71 -7.39 -9.02
CA LEU A 88 5.47 -8.19 -9.08
C LEU A 88 4.62 -7.97 -7.82
N TRP A 89 5.22 -8.03 -6.63
CA TRP A 89 4.50 -7.81 -5.37
C TRP A 89 3.92 -6.41 -5.27
N ARG A 90 4.67 -5.40 -5.73
CA ARG A 90 4.18 -4.03 -5.82
C ARG A 90 2.98 -3.91 -6.75
N GLU A 91 3.04 -4.52 -7.93
CA GLU A 91 1.94 -4.52 -8.90
C GLU A 91 0.70 -5.20 -8.32
N ILE A 92 0.85 -6.35 -7.66
CA ILE A 92 -0.23 -7.07 -6.98
C ILE A 92 -0.84 -6.22 -5.86
N ALA A 93 -0.01 -5.64 -5.00
CA ALA A 93 -0.46 -4.81 -3.88
C ALA A 93 -1.25 -3.58 -4.37
N LEU A 94 -0.74 -2.84 -5.37
CA LEU A 94 -1.41 -1.66 -5.92
C LEU A 94 -2.65 -2.00 -6.75
N SER A 95 -2.73 -3.19 -7.33
CA SER A 95 -3.90 -3.67 -8.10
C SER A 95 -4.97 -4.36 -7.24
N THR A 96 -4.74 -4.49 -5.93
CA THR A 96 -5.68 -5.13 -4.99
C THR A 96 -6.24 -4.09 -4.00
N PRO A 97 -7.29 -3.31 -4.36
CA PRO A 97 -7.85 -2.26 -3.50
C PRO A 97 -8.27 -2.73 -2.10
N LYS A 98 -8.67 -4.00 -1.97
CA LYS A 98 -9.07 -4.61 -0.69
C LYS A 98 -7.95 -4.57 0.36
N LEU A 99 -6.68 -4.59 -0.05
CA LEU A 99 -5.54 -4.46 0.88
C LEU A 99 -5.50 -3.09 1.58
N TRP A 100 -6.10 -2.08 0.96
CA TRP A 100 -6.05 -0.69 1.40
C TRP A 100 -7.37 -0.24 2.03
N ALA A 101 -8.40 -1.09 2.02
CA ALA A 101 -9.72 -0.78 2.55
C ALA A 101 -9.79 -0.82 4.10
N LYS A 102 -8.72 -1.29 4.76
CA LYS A 102 -8.58 -1.29 6.22
C LYS A 102 -7.23 -0.71 6.59
N ILE A 103 -7.22 0.14 7.61
CA ILE A 103 -6.00 0.67 8.24
C ILE A 103 -6.08 0.49 9.75
N GLN A 104 -5.07 -0.11 10.36
CA GLN A 104 -4.93 -0.28 11.81
C GLN A 104 -3.78 0.60 12.31
N ILE A 105 -4.03 1.51 13.25
CA ILE A 105 -3.03 2.42 13.77
C ILE A 105 -2.88 2.15 15.27
N ASP A 106 -1.73 1.61 15.66
CA ASP A 106 -1.39 1.36 17.06
C ASP A 106 -0.61 2.53 17.65
N SER A 107 -1.05 3.06 18.78
CA SER A 107 -0.36 4.14 19.52
C SER A 107 0.09 5.28 18.60
N PRO A 108 -0.85 6.02 17.98
CA PRO A 108 -0.52 7.05 17.01
C PRO A 108 0.52 8.01 17.61
N PRO A 109 1.67 8.24 16.96
CA PRO A 109 2.62 9.23 17.43
C PRO A 109 1.96 10.62 17.33
N PRO A 110 2.29 11.55 18.24
CA PRO A 110 1.72 12.90 18.20
C PRO A 110 2.01 13.58 16.85
N GLY A 111 0.98 14.16 16.24
CA GLY A 111 1.07 14.91 14.98
C GLY A 111 0.33 14.30 13.79
N HIS A 112 0.20 15.04 12.69
CA HIS A 112 -0.71 14.73 11.57
C HIS A 112 -0.22 13.62 10.60
N HIS A 113 0.84 12.88 10.93
CA HIS A 113 1.46 11.89 10.03
C HIS A 113 0.50 10.73 9.66
N TYR A 114 -0.45 10.40 10.53
CA TYR A 114 -1.45 9.38 10.24
C TYR A 114 -2.53 9.86 9.27
N ILE A 115 -2.75 11.18 9.14
CA ILE A 115 -3.72 11.71 8.16
C ILE A 115 -3.21 11.41 6.76
N GLU A 116 -1.97 11.80 6.45
CA GLU A 116 -1.30 11.49 5.19
C GLU A 116 -1.36 9.99 4.87
N LEU A 117 -1.15 9.14 5.88
CA LEU A 117 -1.28 7.69 5.76
C LEU A 117 -2.72 7.27 5.41
N CYS A 118 -3.73 7.85 6.06
CA CYS A 118 -5.13 7.60 5.74
C CYS A 118 -5.50 8.09 4.33
N GLU A 119 -4.95 9.21 3.86
CA GLU A 119 -5.16 9.68 2.48
C GLU A 119 -4.60 8.68 1.47
N LEU A 120 -3.39 8.18 1.75
CA LEU A 120 -2.73 7.21 0.90
C LEU A 120 -3.50 5.88 0.84
N TRP A 121 -4.06 5.42 1.96
CA TRP A 121 -4.91 4.23 2.00
C TRP A 121 -6.19 4.45 1.24
N LEU A 122 -6.82 5.61 1.41
CA LEU A 122 -8.04 5.98 0.71
C LEU A 122 -7.84 6.00 -0.81
N GLU A 123 -6.76 6.62 -1.29
CA GLU A 123 -6.42 6.68 -2.71
C GLU A 123 -6.30 5.27 -3.32
N ARG A 124 -5.67 4.35 -2.57
CA ARG A 124 -5.43 2.98 -3.04
C ARG A 124 -6.63 2.05 -2.85
N ALA A 125 -7.50 2.32 -1.88
CA ALA A 125 -8.77 1.61 -1.69
C ALA A 125 -9.78 1.90 -2.81
N ARG A 126 -9.56 2.99 -3.57
CA ARG A 126 -10.39 3.44 -4.69
C ARG A 126 -11.83 3.70 -4.23
N SER A 127 -12.77 2.87 -4.69
CA SER A 127 -14.20 3.00 -4.39
C SER A 127 -14.64 2.19 -3.17
N LEU A 128 -13.72 1.51 -2.48
CA LEU A 128 -14.05 0.73 -1.29
C LEU A 128 -14.13 1.65 -0.06
N PRO A 129 -15.09 1.39 0.86
CA PRO A 129 -15.17 2.13 2.10
C PRO A 129 -13.91 1.87 2.96
N LEU A 130 -13.35 2.92 3.54
CA LEU A 130 -12.17 2.82 4.39
C LEU A 130 -12.58 2.52 5.84
N THR A 131 -12.03 1.45 6.40
CA THR A 131 -12.19 1.09 7.81
C THR A 131 -10.92 1.48 8.57
N ILE A 132 -11.03 2.44 9.48
CA ILE A 132 -9.93 2.92 10.30
C ILE A 132 -10.08 2.33 11.69
N THR A 133 -9.07 1.62 12.17
CA THR A 133 -9.03 1.10 13.55
C THR A 133 -7.90 1.77 14.30
N LEU A 134 -8.24 2.44 15.40
CA LEU A 134 -7.27 3.08 16.28
C LEU A 134 -7.15 2.25 17.55
N HIS A 135 -5.94 1.77 17.86
CA HIS A 135 -5.63 1.09 19.10
C HIS A 135 -4.80 2.02 19.99
N GLY A 136 -5.34 2.39 21.16
CA GLY A 136 -4.67 3.30 22.09
C GLY A 136 -4.50 2.70 23.48
N SER A 137 -3.38 3.00 24.13
CA SER A 137 -3.34 3.10 25.59
C SER A 137 -3.78 4.51 25.92
N LEU A 138 -5.01 4.70 26.40
CA LEU A 138 -5.53 6.03 26.73
C LEU A 138 -4.70 6.63 27.88
N ARG A 139 -3.59 7.29 27.55
CA ARG A 139 -3.03 8.36 28.37
C ARG A 139 -3.66 9.67 27.87
N LEU A 140 -4.26 10.40 28.81
CA LEU A 140 -5.23 11.47 28.64
C LEU A 140 -4.81 12.60 27.67
N GLU A 141 -5.84 13.29 27.15
CA GLU A 141 -5.88 14.55 26.38
C GLU A 141 -5.24 14.61 24.98
N GLU A 142 -3.98 14.24 24.79
CA GLU A 142 -3.33 14.36 23.47
C GLU A 142 -3.94 13.40 22.44
N SER A 143 -4.25 12.18 22.88
CA SER A 143 -4.91 11.15 22.06
C SER A 143 -6.33 11.51 21.61
N LEU A 144 -7.04 12.36 22.36
CA LEU A 144 -8.37 12.84 21.99
C LEU A 144 -8.30 13.90 20.89
N ARG A 145 -7.28 14.76 20.89
CA ARG A 145 -7.08 15.75 19.82
C ARG A 145 -6.83 15.08 18.48
N ASP A 146 -5.96 14.07 18.47
CA ASP A 146 -5.66 13.30 17.25
C ASP A 146 -6.90 12.56 16.75
N LEU A 147 -7.65 11.95 17.66
CA LEU A 147 -8.91 11.29 17.34
C LEU A 147 -9.96 12.25 16.78
N LEU A 148 -10.08 13.45 17.35
CA LEU A 148 -10.97 14.50 16.83
C LEU A 148 -10.52 14.99 15.46
N ALA A 149 -9.21 15.12 15.23
CA ALA A 149 -8.66 15.49 13.92
C ALA A 149 -8.98 14.42 12.85
N VAL A 150 -8.87 13.13 13.18
CA VAL A 150 -9.26 12.03 12.29
C VAL A 150 -10.76 12.09 11.97
N LEU A 151 -11.60 12.27 12.99
CA LEU A 151 -13.05 12.36 12.82
C LEU A 151 -13.48 13.60 12.02
N ASP A 152 -12.83 14.74 12.24
CA ASP A 152 -13.07 15.97 11.47
C ASP A 152 -12.61 15.84 10.02
N TRP A 153 -11.44 15.25 9.79
CA TRP A 153 -10.93 14.93 8.45
C TRP A 153 -11.87 13.98 7.69
N ILE A 154 -12.35 12.94 8.35
CA ILE A 154 -13.38 12.03 7.80
C ILE A 154 -14.63 12.80 7.41
N ARG A 155 -15.13 13.63 8.33
CA ARG A 155 -16.38 14.37 8.18
C ARG A 155 -16.31 15.35 7.01
N THR A 156 -15.19 16.06 6.88
CA THR A 156 -14.97 17.07 5.83
C THR A 156 -14.84 16.47 4.44
N ARG A 157 -14.35 15.22 4.33
CA ARG A 157 -14.14 14.58 3.02
C ARG A 157 -15.30 13.74 2.51
N GLY A 158 -16.30 13.47 3.36
CA GLY A 158 -17.48 12.69 2.96
C GLY A 158 -17.09 11.33 2.38
N VAL A 159 -16.11 10.65 2.97
CA VAL A 159 -15.64 9.32 2.57
C VAL A 159 -16.56 8.28 3.19
N ALA A 160 -17.02 7.22 2.52
CA ALA A 160 -17.77 6.16 3.21
C ALA A 160 -16.80 5.32 4.06
N GLY A 161 -17.14 5.03 5.31
CA GLY A 161 -16.20 4.33 6.18
C GLY A 161 -16.68 4.04 7.58
N SER A 162 -15.78 3.48 8.38
CA SER A 162 -16.00 3.34 9.83
C SER A 162 -14.70 3.61 10.58
N VAL A 163 -14.83 4.20 11.76
CA VAL A 163 -13.76 4.35 12.74
C VAL A 163 -14.10 3.47 13.92
N SER A 164 -13.20 2.55 14.25
CA SER A 164 -13.29 1.79 15.49
C SER A 164 -12.12 2.16 16.38
N ILE A 165 -12.40 2.57 17.60
CA ILE A 165 -11.42 2.85 18.63
C ILE A 165 -11.47 1.72 19.62
N SER A 166 -10.32 1.10 19.89
CA SER A 166 -10.21 0.16 21.00
C SER A 166 -9.15 0.62 21.98
N THR A 167 -9.46 0.52 23.27
CA THR A 167 -8.52 0.81 24.34
C THR A 167 -8.02 -0.50 24.92
N ARG A 168 -6.69 -0.69 24.97
CA ARG A 168 -6.12 -1.72 25.87
C ARG A 168 -6.14 -1.16 27.28
N ALA A 169 -7.09 -1.59 28.11
CA ALA A 169 -6.97 -1.37 29.55
C ALA A 169 -5.71 -2.11 30.05
N GLY A 170 -4.80 -1.41 30.70
CA GLY A 170 -3.60 -2.03 31.25
C GLY A 170 -3.94 -3.15 32.24
N ILE A 171 -3.24 -4.28 32.15
CA ILE A 171 -3.20 -5.43 33.08
C ILE A 171 -4.54 -6.20 33.27
N PHE A 172 -5.69 -5.63 32.94
CA PHE A 172 -6.99 -6.32 32.94
C PHE A 172 -7.49 -6.62 31.52
N SER A 173 -8.01 -7.82 31.30
CA SER A 173 -8.51 -8.35 30.02
C SER A 173 -9.85 -7.72 29.58
N SER A 174 -10.00 -6.40 29.70
CA SER A 174 -11.20 -5.69 29.28
C SER A 174 -10.84 -4.58 28.30
N SER A 175 -10.99 -4.86 27.01
CA SER A 175 -10.92 -3.87 25.94
C SER A 175 -12.30 -3.24 25.72
N ALA A 176 -12.41 -1.92 25.85
CA ALA A 176 -13.58 -1.19 25.36
C ALA A 176 -13.39 -0.90 23.86
N LEU A 177 -14.38 -1.26 23.03
CA LEU A 177 -14.41 -0.93 21.60
C LEU A 177 -15.56 0.02 21.34
N VAL A 178 -15.25 1.20 20.81
CA VAL A 178 -16.21 2.21 20.35
C VAL A 178 -16.12 2.24 18.83
N SER A 179 -17.20 1.90 18.13
CA SER A 179 -17.23 1.92 16.67
C SER A 179 -18.24 2.97 16.19
N VAL A 180 -17.82 3.80 15.25
CA VAL A 180 -18.64 4.81 14.58
C VAL A 180 -18.54 4.53 13.09
N GLY A 181 -19.63 4.06 12.49
CA GLY A 181 -19.75 3.86 11.05
C GLY A 181 -20.58 4.96 10.40
N TRP A 182 -20.27 5.32 9.16
CA TRP A 182 -21.10 6.23 8.37
C TRP A 182 -21.07 5.82 6.88
N ALA A 183 -22.24 5.87 6.26
CA ALA A 183 -22.41 5.62 4.83
C ALA A 183 -22.74 6.95 4.13
N ILE A 184 -22.21 7.15 2.92
CA ILE A 184 -22.66 8.25 2.07
C ILE A 184 -23.98 7.81 1.45
N GLU A 185 -25.11 8.25 1.99
CA GLU A 185 -26.36 8.18 1.24
C GLU A 185 -26.31 9.21 0.11
N GLY A 186 -26.62 8.74 -1.10
CA GLY A 186 -26.63 9.59 -2.29
C GLY A 186 -27.65 10.72 -2.14
N GLY A 187 -27.15 11.94 -1.96
CA GLY A 187 -27.91 13.18 -2.14
C GLY A 187 -28.57 13.73 -0.88
N GLY A 188 -27.93 14.74 -0.28
CA GLY A 188 -28.62 15.80 0.46
C GLY A 188 -28.97 15.50 1.92
N GLY A 189 -27.96 15.39 2.79
CA GLY A 189 -28.13 15.44 4.24
C GLY A 189 -27.26 14.42 4.96
N ALA A 190 -26.16 14.86 5.56
CA ALA A 190 -25.34 14.01 6.40
C ALA A 190 -26.06 13.79 7.75
N GLU A 191 -26.91 12.76 7.85
CA GLU A 191 -27.38 12.28 9.14
C GLU A 191 -26.32 11.36 9.76
N VAL A 192 -25.72 11.82 10.86
CA VAL A 192 -24.82 11.03 11.71
C VAL A 192 -25.68 10.07 12.53
N SER A 193 -25.92 8.86 12.03
CA SER A 193 -26.47 7.79 12.87
C SER A 193 -25.35 7.18 13.70
N ALA A 194 -25.32 7.49 14.99
CA ALA A 194 -24.44 6.85 15.95
C ALA A 194 -24.80 5.35 16.07
N GLY A 195 -24.03 4.49 15.42
CA GLY A 195 -24.11 3.04 15.58
C GLY A 195 -23.87 2.62 17.03
N ALA A 196 -24.61 1.60 17.48
CA ALA A 196 -24.66 1.14 18.86
C ALA A 196 -23.29 0.93 19.51
N VAL A 197 -23.10 1.48 20.72
CA VAL A 197 -22.01 1.11 21.63
C VAL A 197 -22.21 -0.34 22.04
N GLN A 198 -21.51 -1.27 21.37
CA GLN A 198 -21.63 -2.69 21.65
C GLN A 198 -20.54 -3.13 22.61
N LEU A 199 -20.84 -3.10 23.91
CA LEU A 199 -20.02 -3.72 24.94
C LEU A 199 -20.15 -5.25 24.78
N ARG A 200 -19.17 -5.91 24.16
CA ARG A 200 -19.07 -7.37 24.20
C ARG A 200 -18.31 -7.78 25.48
N PRO A 201 -18.93 -8.51 26.41
CA PRO A 201 -18.17 -9.16 27.48
C PRO A 201 -17.44 -10.36 26.89
N THR A 202 -16.10 -10.32 26.87
CA THR A 202 -15.30 -11.51 26.62
C THR A 202 -15.28 -12.32 27.91
N THR A 203 -15.92 -13.49 27.90
CA THR A 203 -15.90 -14.45 29.01
C THR A 203 -14.46 -14.73 29.41
N ALA A 204 -14.07 -14.28 30.61
CA ALA A 204 -12.79 -14.61 31.21
C ALA A 204 -12.76 -16.12 31.48
N ILE A 205 -11.84 -16.83 30.84
CA ILE A 205 -11.47 -18.19 31.25
C ILE A 205 -10.64 -18.03 32.52
N CYS A 206 -11.26 -18.27 33.67
CA CYS A 206 -10.56 -18.44 34.94
C CYS A 206 -9.76 -19.74 34.88
N THR A 207 -8.45 -19.66 34.66
CA THR A 207 -7.54 -20.75 35.05
C THR A 207 -7.25 -20.60 36.53
N SER A 208 -7.84 -21.48 37.34
CA SER A 208 -7.47 -21.70 38.73
C SER A 208 -6.25 -22.62 38.77
N GLY A 209 -5.21 -22.20 39.49
CA GLY A 209 -4.00 -22.96 39.78
C GLY A 209 -3.23 -22.26 40.89
#